data_AF-A0A7C9PZ43-F1
#
_entry.id   AF-A0A7C9PZ43-F1
#
_cell.length_a   1.000
_cell.length_b   1.000
_cell.length_c   1.000
_cell.angle_alpha   90.00
_cell.angle_beta   90.00
_cell.angle_gamma   90.00
#
_symmetry.space_group_name_H-M   'P 1'
#
loop_
_entity.id
_entity.type
_entity.pdbx_description
1 polymer ?
#
loop_
_entity_poly.entity_id
_entity_poly.type
_entity_poly.pdbx_seq_one_letter_code
_entity_poly.pdbx_strand_id
1 'polypeptide(L)' 'MKTKRLSLEISESLWQELEDLAEATDQSLESLAVNCILHHLPRIEQQVRELDELLEKVTPDNIHGEIGLEK' A
#
# COMPACT_ATOMS: atom_id res chain seq x y z
N MET A 1 -0.50 -26.21 3.35
CA MET A 1 -0.59 -24.74 3.53
C MET A 1 0.27 -24.35 4.72
N LYS A 2 1.10 -23.30 4.59
CA LYS A 2 1.77 -22.69 5.75
C LYS A 2 0.88 -21.57 6.28
N THR A 3 0.33 -21.74 7.47
CA THR A 3 -0.39 -20.67 8.18
C THR A 3 0.58 -19.91 9.07
N LYS A 4 0.42 -18.59 9.11
CA LYS A 4 1.18 -17.69 9.99
C LYS A 4 0.20 -16.76 10.68
N ARG A 5 0.45 -16.47 11.96
CA ARG A 5 -0.32 -15.49 12.72
C ARG A 5 0.28 -14.11 12.47
N LEU A 6 -0.57 -13.14 12.17
CA LEU A 6 -0.24 -11.73 12.05
C LEU A 6 -0.96 -10.98 13.17
N SER A 7 -0.26 -10.02 13.78
CA SER A 7 -0.84 -9.05 14.71
C SER A 7 -0.66 -7.67 14.09
N LEU A 8 -1.71 -6.85 14.13
CA LEU A 8 -1.74 -5.52 13.55
C LEU A 8 -2.13 -4.52 14.64
N GLU A 9 -1.42 -3.41 14.72
CA GLU A 9 -1.84 -2.25 15.49
C GLU A 9 -2.50 -1.26 14.54
N ILE A 10 -3.75 -0.90 14.81
CA ILE A 10 -4.52 0.04 14.00
C ILE A 10 -5.23 1.05 14.90
N SER A 11 -5.68 2.17 14.32
CA SER A 11 -6.49 3.13 15.06
C SER A 11 -7.84 2.55 15.44
N GLU A 12 -8.39 3.02 16.56
CA GLU A 12 -9.72 2.65 17.03
C GLU A 12 -10.81 2.97 15.99
N SER A 13 -10.67 4.10 15.28
CA SER A 13 -11.58 4.48 14.20
C SER A 13 -11.63 3.44 13.07
N LEU A 14 -10.47 2.92 12.66
CA LEU A 14 -10.38 1.90 11.61
C LEU A 14 -10.91 0.56 12.10
N TRP A 15 -10.70 0.25 13.39
CA TRP A 15 -11.30 -0.93 14.01
C TRP A 15 -12.83 -0.88 13.94
N GLN A 16 -13.43 0.26 14.31
CA GLN A 16 -14.88 0.44 14.25
C GLN A 16 -15.43 0.30 12.81
N GLU A 17 -14.77 0.93 11.82
CA GLU A 17 -15.16 0.79 10.41
C GLU A 17 -15.12 -0.67 9.94
N LEU A 18 -14.14 -1.46 10.41
CA LEU A 18 -14.05 -2.89 10.10
C LEU A 18 -15.16 -3.70 10.78
N GLU A 19 -15.54 -3.38 12.02
CA GLU A 19 -16.65 -4.02 12.73
C GLU A 19 -17.98 -3.77 12.03
N ASP A 20 -18.25 -2.52 11.67
CA ASP A 20 -19.48 -2.13 10.97
C ASP A 20 -19.59 -2.87 9.62
N LEU A 21 -18.46 -2.98 8.91
CA LEU A 21 -18.41 -3.70 7.63
C LEU A 21 -18.56 -5.21 7.82
N ALA A 22 -17.98 -5.78 8.87
CA ALA A 22 -18.10 -7.20 9.21
C ALA A 22 -19.57 -7.57 9.46
N GLU A 23 -20.27 -6.75 10.23
CA GLU A 23 -21.70 -6.94 10.51
C GLU A 23 -22.53 -6.83 9.22
N ALA A 24 -22.28 -5.80 8.40
CA ALA A 24 -23.03 -5.58 7.16
C ALA A 24 -22.82 -6.68 6.10
N THR A 25 -21.69 -7.38 6.13
CA THR A 25 -21.31 -8.38 5.11
C THR A 25 -21.42 -9.82 5.61
N ASP A 26 -21.74 -10.04 6.89
CA ASP A 26 -21.70 -11.35 7.56
C ASP A 26 -20.34 -12.05 7.40
N GLN A 27 -19.26 -11.25 7.41
CA GLN A 27 -17.89 -11.73 7.28
C GLN A 27 -17.14 -11.55 8.59
N SER A 28 -16.14 -12.40 8.84
CA SER A 28 -15.24 -12.20 9.98
C SER A 28 -14.29 -11.03 9.71
N LEU A 29 -13.91 -10.32 10.78
CA LEU A 29 -12.90 -9.25 10.74
C LEU A 29 -11.59 -9.72 10.10
N GLU A 30 -11.16 -10.95 10.39
CA GLU A 30 -9.95 -11.52 9.81
C GLU A 30 -10.07 -11.70 8.29
N SER A 31 -11.25 -12.14 7.83
CA SER A 31 -11.51 -12.34 6.40
C SER A 31 -11.51 -11.02 5.66
N LEU A 32 -12.13 -9.98 6.24
CA LEU A 32 -12.09 -8.62 5.72
C LEU A 32 -10.66 -8.05 5.70
N ALA A 33 -9.92 -8.18 6.80
CA ALA A 33 -8.54 -7.70 6.87
C ALA A 33 -7.64 -8.37 5.82
N VAL A 34 -7.76 -9.69 5.65
CA VAL A 34 -7.03 -10.43 4.61
C VAL A 34 -7.46 -9.98 3.21
N ASN A 35 -8.75 -9.77 2.96
CA ASN A 35 -9.24 -9.27 1.68
C ASN A 35 -8.72 -7.88 1.36
N CYS A 36 -8.69 -6.96 2.33
CA CYS A 36 -8.10 -5.64 2.15
C CYS A 36 -6.63 -5.77 1.76
N ILE A 37 -5.85 -6.57 2.49
CA ILE A 37 -4.43 -6.80 2.17
C ILE A 37 -4.28 -7.38 0.75
N LEU A 38 -5.04 -8.41 0.39
CA LEU A 38 -4.97 -9.05 -0.91
C LEU A 38 -5.33 -8.11 -2.07
N HIS A 39 -6.30 -7.22 -1.90
CA HIS A 39 -6.68 -6.26 -2.95
C HIS A 39 -5.67 -5.13 -3.10
N HIS A 40 -5.01 -4.71 -2.02
CA HIS A 40 -4.06 -3.61 -2.05
C HIS A 40 -2.63 -4.02 -2.42
N LEU A 41 -2.21 -5.24 -2.08
CA LEU A 41 -0.84 -5.71 -2.29
C LEU A 41 -0.38 -5.63 -3.77
N PRO A 42 -1.16 -6.08 -4.77
CA PRO A 42 -0.74 -6.00 -6.17
C PRO A 42 -0.53 -4.56 -6.65
N ARG A 43 -1.37 -3.63 -6.16
CA ARG A 43 -1.26 -2.21 -6.48
C ARG A 43 0.01 -1.61 -5.87
N ILE A 44 0.32 -1.97 -4.63
CA ILE A 44 1.56 -1.53 -3.95
C ILE A 44 2.78 -2.04 -4.71
N GLU A 45 2.79 -3.33 -5.09
CA GLU A 45 3.89 -3.89 -5.88
C GLU A 45 4.07 -3.17 -7.23
N GLN A 46 2.96 -2.81 -7.89
CA GLN A 46 3.01 -2.03 -9.12
C GLN A 46 3.63 -0.64 -8.87
N GLN A 47 3.19 0.07 -7.83
CA GLN A 47 3.72 1.40 -7.49
C GLN A 47 5.22 1.36 -7.17
N VAL A 48 5.70 0.30 -6.50
CA VAL A 48 7.13 0.10 -6.24
C VAL A 48 7.90 -0.09 -7.54
N ARG A 49 7.42 -0.96 -8.44
CA ARG A 49 8.07 -1.17 -9.76
C ARG A 49 8.10 0.11 -10.60
N GLU A 50 6.99 0.85 -10.65
CA GLU A 50 6.92 2.12 -11.36
C GLU A 50 7.91 3.15 -10.80
N LEU A 51 8.05 3.21 -9.47
CA LEU A 51 9.04 4.08 -8.83
C LEU A 51 10.47 3.66 -9.17
N ASP A 52 10.79 2.37 -9.12
CA ASP A 52 12.12 1.86 -9.48
C ASP A 52 12.46 2.21 -10.94
N GLU A 53 11.52 2.00 -11.88
CA GLU A 53 11.71 2.39 -13.28
C GLU A 53 11.92 3.89 -13.48
N LEU A 54 11.25 4.73 -12.67
CA LEU A 54 11.45 6.19 -12.71
C LEU A 54 12.83 6.55 -12.18
N LEU A 55 13.27 5.94 -11.08
CA LEU A 55 14.59 6.18 -10.49
C LEU A 55 15.72 5.72 -11.39
N GLU A 56 15.57 4.60 -12.11
CA GLU A 56 16.56 4.14 -13.11
C GLU A 56 16.73 5.14 -14.28
N LYS A 57 15.68 5.90 -14.60
CA LYS A 57 15.71 6.95 -15.64
C LYS A 57 16.32 8.26 -15.14
N VAL A 58 16.52 8.40 -13.82
CA VAL A 58 17.19 9.56 -13.23
C VAL A 58 18.70 9.39 -13.38
N THR A 59 19.26 10.01 -14.41
CA THR A 59 20.70 10.21 -14.58
C THR A 59 21.13 11.57 -14.02
N PRO A 60 22.41 11.75 -13.61
CA PRO A 60 22.91 13.05 -13.15
C PRO A 60 22.67 14.21 -14.13
N ASP A 61 22.69 13.90 -15.43
CA ASP A 61 22.40 14.83 -16.54
C ASP A 61 20.94 15.29 -16.58
N ASN A 62 19.99 14.44 -16.15
CA ASN A 62 18.56 14.76 -16.14
C ASN A 62 18.12 15.52 -14.87
N ILE A 63 18.93 15.51 -13.81
CA ILE A 63 18.67 16.26 -12.56
C ILE A 63 18.96 17.76 -12.75
N HIS A 64 19.85 18.13 -13.67
CA HIS A 64 20.30 19.51 -13.87
C HIS A 64 19.39 20.36 -14.77
N GLY A 65 18.38 19.76 -15.42
CA GLY A 65 17.49 20.48 -16.35
C GLY A 65 16.34 21.26 -15.69
N GLU A 66 15.93 20.92 -14.46
CA GLU A 66 14.76 21.53 -13.79
C GLU A 66 15.10 22.46 -12.62
N ILE A 67 16.35 22.48 -12.16
CA ILE A 67 16.79 23.48 -11.18
C ILE A 67 17.44 24.61 -11.98
N GLY A 68 16.62 25.57 -12.41
CA GLY A 68 17.03 26.76 -13.15
C GLY A 68 18.12 27.56 -12.45
N LEU A 69 19.37 27.15 -12.65
CA LEU A 69 20.58 27.87 -12.29
C LEU A 69 21.33 28.25 -13.57
N GLU A 70 20.63 28.87 -14.51
CA GLU A 70 21.26 29.76 -15.48
C GLU A 70 21.22 31.19 -14.95
N LYS A 71 22.33 31.63 -14.37
CA LYS A 71 22.79 33.02 -14.40
C LYS A 71 24.31 33.06 -14.47
#